data_AF-A0A522AMH7-F1
#
_entry.id   AF-A0A522AMH7-F1
#
_cell.length_a   1.000
_cell.length_b   1.000
_cell.length_c   1.000
_cell.angle_alpha   90.00
_cell.angle_beta   90.00
_cell.angle_gamma   90.00
#
_symmetry.space_group_name_H-M   'P 1'
#
loop_
_entity.id
_entity.type
_entity.pdbx_description
1 polymer ?
#
loop_
_entity_poly.entity_id
_entity_poly.type
_entity_poly.pdbx_seq_one_letter_code
_entity_poly.pdbx_strand_id
1 'polypeptide(L)'
;MPGPGPGAAACLSRRVGQRTGDARSTREVALLRSIGLWRTVVVRFRADWAVVAAAWALLLCATTLLTAGTLYGDTVALGGIRAAIAEAPVADRAIVVRTSALANAASGLDGPIRAALHEAIDRPGGEIAEVVRADPLAAAGADPTTVTTLLAVAAYEGIEGHAAIVEGRWAMPGSATPEAALSVGAAAALGVRTGDVLDLVGRLDSSV
;
A
#
# COMPACT_ATOMS: atom_id res chain seq x y z
N MET A 1 49.55 18.12 82.26
CA MET A 1 50.72 19.01 82.31
C MET A 1 50.30 20.37 81.76
N PRO A 2 50.61 21.46 82.47
CA PRO A 2 50.39 22.85 82.07
C PRO A 2 51.37 23.21 80.94
N GLY A 3 51.15 24.19 80.07
CA GLY A 3 50.83 25.57 80.35
C GLY A 3 50.90 26.42 79.06
N PRO A 4 50.66 27.73 79.17
CA PRO A 4 50.03 28.55 78.15
C PRO A 4 50.96 29.61 77.54
N GLY A 5 50.50 30.28 76.49
CA GLY A 5 51.17 31.44 75.89
C GLY A 5 50.19 32.32 75.11
N PRO A 6 49.81 33.50 75.63
CA PRO A 6 48.79 34.37 75.06
C PRO A 6 49.39 35.52 74.23
N GLY A 7 48.57 36.10 73.36
CA GLY A 7 48.84 37.34 72.63
C GLY A 7 47.71 37.59 71.63
N ALA A 8 46.56 38.06 72.08
CA ALA A 8 46.23 39.48 72.29
C ALA A 8 45.81 40.17 70.99
N ALA A 9 44.65 40.83 71.09
CA ALA A 9 44.09 41.84 70.20
C ALA A 9 43.67 41.32 68.80
N ALA A 10 42.60 41.78 68.17
CA ALA A 10 41.56 42.71 68.55
C ALA A 10 40.52 42.64 67.42
N CYS A 11 39.25 42.73 67.80
CA CYS A 11 38.23 43.61 67.24
C CYS A 11 37.97 43.68 65.72
N LEU A 12 36.68 43.92 65.44
CA LEU A 12 36.06 44.39 64.21
C LEU A 12 35.76 43.27 63.20
N SER A 13 34.49 42.87 63.12
CA SER A 13 33.50 43.50 62.24
C SER A 13 34.01 43.54 60.81
N ARG A 14 33.20 43.00 59.88
CA ARG A 14 32.56 43.80 58.83
C ARG A 14 32.26 42.93 57.61
N ARG A 15 30.96 42.93 57.29
CA ARG A 15 30.35 42.80 55.96
C ARG A 15 30.59 41.48 55.22
N VAL A 16 29.54 40.67 55.32
CA VAL A 16 28.79 40.21 54.13
C VAL A 16 28.76 41.35 53.10
N GLY A 17 29.60 41.22 52.07
CA GLY A 17 29.64 42.09 50.90
C GLY A 17 29.37 41.22 49.68
N GLN A 18 28.12 41.26 49.21
CA GLN A 18 27.70 40.74 47.93
C GLN A 18 28.66 41.19 46.82
N ARG A 19 29.37 40.25 46.20
CA ARG A 19 29.95 40.43 44.86
C ARG A 19 28.91 40.01 43.82
N THR A 20 27.83 40.78 43.72
CA THR A 20 26.99 40.81 42.51
C THR A 20 27.65 41.76 41.52
N GLY A 21 28.70 41.28 40.85
CA GLY A 21 29.47 42.13 39.93
C GLY A 21 30.55 41.39 39.16
N ASP A 22 30.28 40.21 38.61
CA ASP A 22 31.26 39.54 37.72
C ASP A 22 30.67 38.69 36.58
N ALA A 23 29.34 38.73 36.37
CA ALA A 23 28.69 38.02 35.26
C ALA A 23 28.69 38.80 33.94
N ARG A 24 28.93 40.12 33.97
CA ARG A 24 29.05 40.95 32.75
C ARG A 24 30.45 40.88 32.13
N SER A 25 31.50 40.89 32.96
CA SER A 25 32.90 40.81 32.53
C SER A 25 33.21 39.51 31.78
N THR A 26 32.71 38.37 32.26
CA THR A 26 32.94 37.05 31.66
C THR A 26 32.24 36.85 30.32
N ARG A 27 31.05 37.44 30.11
CA ARG A 27 30.33 37.39 28.82
C ARG A 27 30.97 38.28 27.76
N GLU A 28 31.44 39.47 28.13
CA GLU A 28 32.15 40.36 27.19
C GLU A 28 33.48 39.74 26.73
N VAL A 29 34.23 39.10 27.63
CA VAL A 29 35.48 38.40 27.26
C VAL A 29 35.21 37.17 26.38
N ALA A 30 34.10 36.46 26.59
CA ALA A 30 33.70 35.33 25.74
C ALA A 30 33.28 35.75 24.32
N LEU A 31 32.52 36.84 24.20
CA LEU A 31 32.13 37.41 22.90
C LEU A 31 33.31 38.02 22.15
N LEU A 32 34.22 38.70 22.86
CA LEU A 32 35.45 39.23 22.25
C LEU A 32 36.39 38.10 21.79
N ARG A 33 36.47 36.98 22.53
CA ARG A 33 37.19 35.78 22.09
C ARG A 33 36.53 35.10 20.90
N SER A 34 35.19 35.02 20.84
CA SER A 34 34.50 34.42 19.70
C SER A 34 34.67 35.25 18.42
N ILE A 35 34.65 36.59 18.53
CA ILE A 35 34.90 37.52 17.41
C ILE A 35 36.37 37.43 16.95
N GLY A 36 37.32 37.35 17.88
CA GLY A 36 38.74 37.16 17.58
C GLY A 36 39.00 35.84 16.84
N LEU A 37 38.39 34.75 17.31
CA LEU A 37 38.44 33.43 16.67
C LEU A 37 37.84 33.47 15.26
N TRP A 38 36.68 34.10 15.09
CA TRP A 38 36.02 34.26 13.79
C TRP A 38 36.92 35.01 12.79
N ARG A 39 37.60 36.06 13.24
CA ARG A 39 38.49 36.85 12.38
C ARG A 39 39.72 36.06 11.94
N THR A 40 40.32 35.26 12.83
CA THR A 40 41.40 34.32 12.45
C THR A 40 40.92 33.25 11.47
N VAL A 41 39.71 32.72 11.67
CA VAL A 41 39.12 31.73 10.75
C VAL A 41 38.90 32.34 9.37
N VAL A 42 38.36 33.56 9.27
CA VAL A 42 38.11 34.25 7.99
C VAL A 42 39.41 34.60 7.25
N VAL A 43 40.45 35.05 7.96
CA VAL A 43 41.75 35.33 7.34
C VAL A 43 42.42 34.05 6.83
N ARG A 44 42.31 32.96 7.60
CA ARG A 44 42.80 31.63 7.19
C ARG A 44 42.00 31.08 6.01
N PHE A 45 40.68 31.28 5.98
CA PHE A 45 39.80 30.92 4.86
C PHE A 45 40.18 31.62 3.56
N ARG A 46 40.62 32.88 3.63
CA ARG A 46 41.12 33.63 2.47
C ARG A 46 42.48 33.11 1.97
N ALA A 47 43.34 32.66 2.87
CA ALA A 47 44.63 32.07 2.51
C ALA A 47 44.44 30.66 1.91
N ASP A 48 43.52 29.87 2.46
CA ASP A 48 43.22 28.50 2.04
C ASP A 48 41.94 28.41 1.18
N TRP A 49 41.68 29.44 0.35
CA TRP A 49 40.44 29.52 -0.43
C TRP A 49 40.24 28.33 -1.38
N ALA A 50 41.34 27.77 -1.90
CA ALA A 50 41.32 26.59 -2.76
C ALA A 50 40.85 25.33 -2.01
N VAL A 51 41.22 25.19 -0.72
CA VAL A 51 40.79 24.06 0.12
C VAL A 51 39.31 24.17 0.43
N VAL A 52 38.84 25.38 0.74
CA VAL A 52 37.43 25.67 0.96
C VAL A 52 36.60 25.39 -0.30
N ALA A 53 37.06 25.86 -1.45
CA ALA A 53 36.39 25.65 -2.73
C ALA A 53 36.34 24.15 -3.07
N ALA A 54 37.43 23.42 -2.87
CA ALA A 54 37.48 21.98 -3.07
C ALA A 54 36.52 21.23 -2.12
N ALA A 55 36.50 21.59 -0.83
CA ALA A 55 35.59 21.00 0.14
C ALA A 55 34.12 21.29 -0.21
N TRP A 56 33.81 22.51 -0.65
CA TRP A 56 32.46 22.88 -1.08
C TRP A 56 32.05 22.15 -2.36
N ALA A 57 32.95 22.02 -3.35
CA ALA A 57 32.71 21.26 -4.56
C ALA A 57 32.50 19.76 -4.28
N LEU A 58 33.28 19.17 -3.36
CA LEU A 58 33.10 17.79 -2.91
C LEU A 58 31.75 17.61 -2.20
N LEU A 59 31.36 18.55 -1.34
CA LEU A 59 30.06 18.51 -0.66
C LEU A 59 28.91 18.57 -1.67
N LEU A 60 28.97 19.51 -2.63
CA LEU A 60 27.98 19.59 -3.70
C LEU A 60 27.93 18.31 -4.52
N CYS A 61 29.08 17.79 -4.93
CA CYS A 61 29.16 16.55 -5.71
C CYS A 61 28.54 15.37 -4.95
N ALA A 62 28.87 15.20 -3.68
CA ALA A 62 28.30 14.15 -2.83
C ALA A 62 26.77 14.31 -2.67
N THR A 63 26.28 15.53 -2.44
CA THR A 63 24.84 15.79 -2.35
C THR A 63 24.14 15.53 -3.68
N THR A 64 24.71 15.96 -4.81
CA THR A 64 24.14 15.69 -6.14
C THR A 64 24.08 14.21 -6.44
N LEU A 65 25.15 13.45 -6.14
CA LEU A 65 25.18 12.00 -6.33
C LEU A 65 24.15 11.29 -5.46
N LEU A 66 24.01 11.72 -4.20
CA LEU A 66 23.01 11.15 -3.29
C LEU A 66 21.59 11.38 -3.83
N THR A 67 21.26 12.61 -4.23
CA THR A 67 19.94 12.94 -4.78
C THR A 67 19.67 12.25 -6.11
N ALA A 68 20.67 12.14 -6.98
CA ALA A 68 20.55 11.42 -8.25
C ALA A 68 20.30 9.92 -8.01
N GLY A 69 20.99 9.33 -7.03
CA GLY A 69 20.81 7.94 -6.63
C GLY A 69 19.39 7.65 -6.12
N THR A 70 18.83 8.52 -5.27
CA THR A 70 17.46 8.35 -4.78
C THR A 70 16.42 8.49 -5.89
N LEU A 71 16.56 9.49 -6.76
CA LEU A 71 15.65 9.68 -7.90
C LEU A 71 15.71 8.50 -8.87
N TYR A 72 16.91 8.04 -9.21
CA TYR A 72 17.08 6.90 -10.10
C TYR A 72 16.53 5.61 -9.46
N GLY A 73 16.80 5.38 -8.17
CA GLY A 73 16.28 4.24 -7.42
C GLY A 73 14.75 4.16 -7.45
N ASP A 74 14.07 5.29 -7.22
CA ASP A 74 12.60 5.36 -7.28
C ASP A 74 12.08 5.05 -8.69
N THR A 75 12.71 5.57 -9.73
CA THR A 75 12.29 5.30 -11.11
C THR A 75 12.49 3.84 -11.52
N VAL A 76 13.59 3.21 -11.11
CA VAL A 76 13.87 1.80 -11.38
C VAL A 76 12.94 0.89 -10.58
N ALA A 77 12.69 1.20 -9.31
CA ALA A 77 11.75 0.44 -8.49
C ALA A 77 10.33 0.49 -9.09
N LEU A 78 9.88 1.69 -9.48
CA LEU A 78 8.56 1.87 -10.08
C LEU A 78 8.46 1.22 -11.47
N GLY A 79 9.53 1.28 -12.28
CA GLY A 79 9.63 0.55 -13.54
C GLY A 79 9.60 -0.96 -13.35
N GLY A 80 10.33 -1.48 -12.36
CA GLY A 80 10.37 -2.90 -12.01
C GLY A 80 9.02 -3.43 -11.53
N ILE A 81 8.30 -2.67 -10.69
CA ILE A 81 6.94 -3.04 -10.26
C ILE A 81 5.99 -3.07 -11.46
N ARG A 82 6.05 -2.07 -12.34
CA ARG A 82 5.22 -2.05 -13.57
C ARG A 82 5.53 -3.22 -14.48
N ALA A 83 6.81 -3.56 -14.67
CA ALA A 83 7.22 -4.72 -15.45
C ALA A 83 6.73 -6.02 -14.81
N ALA A 84 6.89 -6.18 -13.50
CA ALA A 84 6.42 -7.35 -12.76
C ALA A 84 4.89 -7.50 -12.86
N ILE A 85 4.13 -6.41 -12.71
CA ILE A 85 2.68 -6.41 -12.92
C ILE A 85 2.36 -6.73 -14.39
N ALA A 86 3.10 -6.19 -15.34
CA ALA A 86 2.89 -6.42 -16.77
C ALA A 86 3.32 -7.82 -17.26
N GLU A 87 4.03 -8.59 -16.44
CA GLU A 87 4.42 -9.99 -16.69
C GLU A 87 3.60 -11.00 -15.86
N ALA A 88 2.98 -10.59 -14.75
CA ALA A 88 2.19 -11.46 -13.89
C ALA A 88 1.04 -12.20 -14.63
N PRO A 89 0.62 -13.41 -14.27
CA PRO A 89 -0.58 -14.01 -14.84
C PRO A 89 -1.80 -13.08 -14.70
N VAL A 90 -2.77 -13.12 -15.63
CA VAL A 90 -3.97 -12.25 -15.60
C VAL A 90 -4.74 -12.39 -14.27
N ALA A 91 -4.75 -13.60 -13.71
CA ALA A 91 -5.35 -13.88 -12.40
C ALA A 91 -4.73 -13.06 -11.25
N ASP A 92 -3.46 -12.67 -11.36
CA ASP A 92 -2.69 -11.95 -10.35
C ASP A 92 -2.66 -10.42 -10.60
N ARG A 93 -3.28 -9.95 -11.68
CA ARG A 93 -3.42 -8.52 -12.02
C ARG A 93 -4.83 -7.97 -11.75
N ALA A 94 -5.74 -8.79 -11.22
CA ALA A 94 -7.12 -8.41 -10.99
C ALA A 94 -7.36 -8.04 -9.52
N ILE A 95 -8.11 -6.95 -9.30
CA ILE A 95 -8.65 -6.64 -7.97
C ILE A 95 -10.01 -7.34 -7.87
N VAL A 96 -10.12 -8.34 -7.00
CA VAL A 96 -11.36 -9.10 -6.81
C VAL A 96 -12.06 -8.59 -5.56
N VAL A 97 -13.22 -7.95 -5.74
CA VAL A 97 -14.15 -7.65 -4.64
C VAL A 97 -15.22 -8.73 -4.62
N ARG A 98 -15.35 -9.44 -3.50
CA ARG A 98 -16.35 -10.49 -3.33
C ARG A 98 -17.29 -10.14 -2.19
N THR A 99 -18.59 -10.23 -2.48
CA THR A 99 -19.64 -10.18 -1.48
C THR A 99 -20.63 -11.32 -1.72
N SER A 100 -21.33 -11.74 -0.67
CA SER A 100 -22.41 -12.72 -0.76
C SER A 100 -23.71 -12.04 -0.36
N ALA A 101 -24.74 -12.15 -1.18
CA ALA A 101 -26.05 -11.58 -0.93
C ALA A 101 -27.14 -12.55 -1.37
N LEU A 102 -28.34 -12.40 -0.79
CA LEU A 102 -29.54 -13.06 -1.30
C LEU A 102 -29.85 -12.56 -2.72
N ALA A 103 -30.45 -13.41 -3.56
CA ALA A 103 -30.69 -13.11 -4.97
C ALA A 103 -31.49 -11.80 -5.19
N ASN A 104 -32.45 -11.50 -4.32
CA ASN A 104 -33.25 -10.28 -4.36
C ASN A 104 -32.51 -9.01 -3.91
N ALA A 105 -31.41 -9.16 -3.18
CA ALA A 105 -30.60 -8.03 -2.69
C ALA A 105 -29.40 -7.73 -3.61
N ALA A 106 -28.96 -8.71 -4.40
CA ALA A 106 -27.77 -8.59 -5.25
C ALA A 106 -27.89 -7.45 -6.28
N SER A 107 -29.04 -7.31 -6.96
CA SER A 107 -29.25 -6.26 -7.97
C SER A 107 -29.19 -4.84 -7.43
N GLY A 108 -29.44 -4.65 -6.12
CA GLY A 108 -29.33 -3.35 -5.46
C GLY A 108 -27.91 -2.96 -5.07
N LEU A 109 -26.97 -3.91 -5.08
CA LEU A 109 -25.58 -3.70 -4.66
C LEU A 109 -24.64 -3.33 -5.81
N ASP A 110 -24.92 -3.77 -7.04
CA ASP A 110 -24.02 -3.55 -8.18
C ASP A 110 -23.76 -2.06 -8.45
N GLY A 111 -24.80 -1.24 -8.59
CA GLY A 111 -24.65 0.18 -8.92
C GLY A 111 -23.72 0.96 -7.98
N PRO A 112 -23.94 0.94 -6.64
CA PRO A 112 -23.03 1.60 -5.69
C PRO A 112 -21.61 1.03 -5.69
N ILE A 113 -21.45 -0.30 -5.81
CA ILE A 113 -20.12 -0.94 -5.82
C ILE A 113 -19.37 -0.56 -7.10
N ARG A 114 -20.04 -0.61 -8.25
CA ARG A 114 -19.49 -0.24 -9.55
C ARG A 114 -19.07 1.23 -9.58
N ALA A 115 -19.86 2.13 -9.01
CA ALA A 115 -19.49 3.53 -8.88
C ALA A 115 -18.23 3.73 -8.03
N ALA A 116 -18.15 3.05 -6.88
CA ALA A 116 -16.97 3.12 -6.01
C ALA A 116 -15.72 2.50 -6.66
N LEU A 117 -15.87 1.40 -7.40
CA LEU A 117 -14.78 0.79 -8.16
C LEU A 117 -14.31 1.72 -9.28
N HIS A 118 -15.22 2.32 -10.04
CA HIS A 118 -14.88 3.31 -11.07
C HIS A 118 -14.09 4.47 -10.47
N GLU A 119 -14.53 5.04 -9.36
CA GLU A 119 -13.80 6.12 -8.67
C GLU A 119 -12.38 5.67 -8.25
N ALA A 120 -12.23 4.44 -7.77
CA ALA A 120 -10.94 3.90 -7.34
C ALA A 120 -9.98 3.65 -8.51
N ILE A 121 -10.49 3.25 -9.69
CA ILE A 121 -9.66 2.88 -10.85
C ILE A 121 -9.62 3.95 -11.96
N ASP A 122 -10.27 5.09 -11.78
CA ASP A 122 -10.42 6.15 -12.81
C ASP A 122 -9.07 6.57 -13.43
N ARG A 123 -8.03 6.69 -12.60
CA ARG A 123 -6.67 7.08 -13.04
C ARG A 123 -5.85 5.95 -13.67
N PRO A 124 -5.73 4.75 -13.05
CA PRO A 124 -5.00 3.64 -13.67
C PRO A 124 -5.71 3.05 -14.89
N GLY A 125 -7.03 3.25 -15.01
CA GLY A 125 -7.86 2.59 -16.02
C GLY A 125 -8.02 1.10 -15.74
N GLY A 126 -8.90 0.45 -16.49
CA GLY A 126 -9.16 -0.98 -16.36
C GLY A 126 -10.58 -1.34 -16.76
N GLU A 127 -10.79 -2.62 -17.04
CA GLU A 127 -12.12 -3.17 -17.27
C GLU A 127 -12.72 -3.60 -15.92
N ILE A 128 -13.97 -3.21 -15.69
CA ILE A 128 -14.78 -3.69 -14.56
C ILE A 128 -15.76 -4.70 -15.13
N ALA A 129 -15.64 -5.95 -14.71
CA ALA A 129 -16.56 -7.01 -15.08
C ALA A 129 -17.25 -7.55 -13.83
N GLU A 130 -18.57 -7.67 -13.89
CA GLU A 130 -19.34 -8.35 -12.85
C GLU A 130 -19.27 -9.87 -13.04
N VAL A 131 -19.12 -10.58 -11.92
CA VAL A 131 -19.23 -12.03 -11.86
C VAL A 131 -20.25 -12.40 -10.79
N VAL A 132 -21.38 -12.93 -11.23
CA VAL A 132 -22.41 -13.47 -10.34
C VAL A 132 -22.24 -14.97 -10.28
N ARG A 133 -21.97 -15.52 -9.11
CA ARG A 133 -21.82 -16.97 -8.92
C ARG A 133 -22.92 -17.49 -8.00
N ALA A 134 -23.63 -18.51 -8.47
CA ALA A 134 -24.56 -19.26 -7.64
C ALA A 134 -23.78 -20.18 -6.68
N ASP A 135 -24.38 -20.47 -5.54
CA ASP A 135 -23.88 -21.53 -4.67
C ASP A 135 -23.85 -22.87 -5.43
N PRO A 136 -22.94 -23.80 -5.06
CA PRO A 136 -22.83 -25.08 -5.76
C PRO A 136 -24.16 -25.83 -5.81
N LEU A 137 -24.58 -26.18 -7.02
CA LEU A 137 -25.84 -26.88 -7.31
C LEU A 137 -25.58 -28.37 -7.46
N ALA A 138 -26.57 -29.19 -7.08
CA ALA A 138 -26.59 -30.62 -7.36
C ALA A 138 -27.60 -30.92 -8.46
N ALA A 139 -27.44 -32.05 -9.14
CA ALA A 139 -28.48 -32.56 -10.03
C ALA A 139 -29.74 -32.92 -9.23
N ALA A 140 -30.92 -32.66 -9.79
CA ALA A 140 -32.19 -33.02 -9.16
C ALA A 140 -32.25 -34.53 -8.88
N GLY A 141 -32.66 -34.91 -7.65
CA GLY A 141 -32.75 -36.31 -7.22
C GLY A 141 -31.43 -36.94 -6.74
N ALA A 142 -30.32 -36.20 -6.75
CA ALA A 142 -29.06 -36.67 -6.15
C ALA A 142 -29.14 -36.62 -4.62
N ASP A 143 -28.67 -37.68 -3.95
CA ASP A 143 -28.66 -37.75 -2.48
C ASP A 143 -27.65 -36.74 -1.89
N PRO A 144 -28.08 -35.76 -1.09
CA PRO A 144 -27.25 -34.68 -0.58
C PRO A 144 -26.07 -35.16 0.28
N THR A 145 -26.10 -36.40 0.78
CA THR A 145 -25.02 -36.99 1.60
C THR A 145 -23.95 -37.70 0.76
N THR A 146 -24.21 -37.99 -0.52
CA THR A 146 -23.32 -38.72 -1.41
C THR A 146 -22.94 -37.96 -2.68
N VAL A 147 -23.47 -36.74 -2.90
CA VAL A 147 -23.10 -35.90 -4.06
C VAL A 147 -21.63 -35.49 -4.00
N THR A 148 -20.82 -36.09 -4.87
CA THR A 148 -19.42 -35.71 -5.11
C THR A 148 -19.26 -34.74 -6.28
N THR A 149 -20.27 -34.64 -7.14
CA THR A 149 -20.25 -33.81 -8.34
C THR A 149 -21.18 -32.63 -8.15
N LEU A 150 -20.61 -31.46 -7.91
CA LEU A 150 -21.34 -30.20 -7.78
C LEU A 150 -21.13 -29.35 -9.03
N LEU A 151 -22.22 -28.74 -9.51
CA LEU A 151 -22.19 -27.79 -10.60
C LEU A 151 -22.03 -26.38 -10.04
N ALA A 152 -20.96 -25.68 -10.44
CA ALA A 152 -20.83 -24.26 -10.20
C ALA A 152 -21.39 -23.51 -11.42
N VAL A 153 -22.43 -22.70 -11.21
CA VAL A 153 -22.99 -21.82 -12.23
C VAL A 153 -22.56 -20.40 -11.92
N ALA A 154 -22.05 -19.70 -12.94
CA ALA A 154 -21.72 -18.30 -12.83
C ALA A 154 -22.04 -17.57 -14.13
N ALA A 155 -22.54 -16.34 -13.99
CA ALA A 155 -22.66 -15.37 -15.07
C ALA A 155 -21.43 -14.45 -15.03
N TYR A 156 -20.84 -14.24 -16.20
CA TYR A 156 -19.67 -13.41 -16.40
C TYR A 156 -20.03 -12.32 -17.41
N GLU A 157 -19.89 -11.06 -17.01
CA GLU A 157 -20.03 -9.94 -17.93
C GLU A 157 -18.92 -10.00 -18.99
N GLY A 158 -19.28 -9.90 -20.28
CA GLY A 158 -18.32 -9.83 -21.39
C GLY A 158 -17.56 -11.13 -21.71
N ILE A 159 -18.03 -12.29 -21.22
CA ILE A 159 -17.35 -13.58 -21.41
C ILE A 159 -17.13 -13.94 -22.88
N GLU A 160 -17.96 -13.41 -23.79
CA GLU A 160 -17.87 -13.61 -25.23
C GLU A 160 -16.58 -13.03 -25.83
N GLY A 161 -15.99 -12.02 -25.18
CA GLY A 161 -14.68 -11.48 -25.55
C GLY A 161 -13.50 -12.33 -25.07
N HIS A 162 -13.75 -13.25 -24.14
CA HIS A 162 -12.72 -14.03 -23.44
C HIS A 162 -12.81 -15.54 -23.66
N ALA A 163 -13.90 -16.03 -24.26
CA ALA A 163 -14.13 -17.43 -24.55
C ALA A 163 -14.72 -17.60 -25.95
N ALA A 164 -14.49 -18.78 -26.54
CA ALA A 164 -15.05 -19.16 -27.82
C ALA A 164 -16.11 -20.25 -27.64
N ILE A 165 -17.25 -20.08 -28.31
CA ILE A 165 -18.24 -21.15 -28.43
C ILE A 165 -17.73 -22.18 -29.43
N VAL A 166 -17.60 -23.42 -28.97
CA VAL A 166 -17.27 -24.57 -29.82
C VAL A 166 -18.53 -25.10 -30.52
N GLU A 167 -19.66 -25.13 -29.82
CA GLU A 167 -20.93 -25.64 -30.31
C GLU A 167 -22.11 -24.84 -29.76
N GLY A 168 -23.10 -24.54 -30.61
CA GLY A 168 -24.30 -23.78 -30.23
C GLY A 168 -24.14 -22.27 -30.33
N ARG A 169 -24.65 -21.55 -29.33
CA ARG A 169 -24.62 -20.08 -29.23
C ARG A 169 -24.49 -19.65 -27.76
N TRP A 170 -24.12 -18.39 -27.54
CA TRP A 170 -24.21 -17.77 -26.22
C TRP A 170 -25.66 -17.70 -25.73
N ALA A 171 -25.83 -17.82 -24.42
CA ALA A 171 -27.13 -17.73 -23.76
C ALA A 171 -27.76 -16.35 -23.98
N MET A 172 -29.05 -16.32 -24.32
CA MET A 172 -29.77 -15.05 -24.46
C MET A 172 -30.51 -14.68 -23.16
N PRO A 173 -30.43 -13.41 -22.72
CA PRO A 173 -31.16 -12.96 -21.54
C PRO A 173 -32.68 -13.00 -21.79
N GLY A 174 -33.45 -13.28 -20.73
CA GLY A 174 -34.92 -13.19 -20.75
C GLY A 174 -35.66 -14.41 -21.31
N SER A 175 -34.97 -15.52 -21.58
CA SER A 175 -35.62 -16.80 -21.88
C SER A 175 -36.40 -17.33 -20.66
N ALA A 176 -37.56 -17.95 -20.91
CA ALA A 176 -38.37 -18.59 -19.86
C ALA A 176 -37.63 -19.78 -19.20
N THR A 177 -36.78 -20.46 -19.98
CA THR A 177 -35.82 -21.45 -19.50
C THR A 177 -34.42 -20.86 -19.62
N PRO A 178 -33.72 -20.61 -18.50
CA PRO A 178 -32.36 -20.07 -18.54
C PRO A 178 -31.45 -20.93 -19.42
N GLU A 179 -30.78 -20.30 -20.38
CA GLU A 179 -29.76 -20.96 -21.19
C GLU A 179 -28.40 -20.77 -20.52
N ALA A 180 -27.51 -21.75 -20.63
CA ALA A 180 -26.15 -21.67 -20.10
C ALA A 180 -25.14 -22.29 -21.08
N ALA A 181 -23.98 -21.67 -21.18
CA ALA A 181 -22.83 -22.25 -21.87
C ALA A 181 -22.00 -23.07 -20.87
N LEU A 182 -21.61 -24.29 -21.27
CA LEU A 182 -20.78 -25.19 -20.47
C LEU A 182 -19.36 -25.23 -21.06
N SER A 183 -18.35 -25.34 -20.19
CA SER A 183 -17.01 -25.66 -20.67
C SER A 183 -16.99 -27.07 -21.28
N VAL A 184 -16.13 -27.31 -22.26
CA VAL A 184 -16.02 -28.62 -22.94
C VAL A 184 -15.80 -29.75 -21.91
N GLY A 185 -14.97 -29.50 -20.90
CA GLY A 185 -14.72 -30.46 -19.82
C GLY A 185 -15.97 -30.72 -18.94
N ALA A 186 -16.75 -29.68 -18.63
CA ALA A 186 -17.98 -29.83 -17.86
C ALA A 186 -19.05 -30.59 -18.67
N ALA A 187 -19.24 -30.27 -19.95
CA ALA A 187 -20.16 -30.98 -20.83
C ALA A 187 -19.79 -32.47 -20.94
N ALA A 188 -18.50 -32.78 -21.12
CA ALA A 188 -18.01 -34.15 -21.18
C ALA A 188 -18.20 -34.92 -19.86
N ALA A 189 -17.94 -34.28 -18.72
CA ALA A 189 -18.10 -34.89 -17.40
C ALA A 189 -19.57 -35.19 -17.06
N LEU A 190 -20.49 -34.34 -17.52
CA LEU A 190 -21.93 -34.52 -17.34
C LEU A 190 -22.57 -35.40 -18.42
N GLY A 191 -21.86 -35.66 -19.53
CA GLY A 191 -22.39 -36.41 -20.66
C GLY A 191 -23.50 -35.70 -21.43
N VAL A 192 -23.53 -34.36 -21.39
CA VAL A 192 -24.57 -33.53 -22.01
C VAL A 192 -24.11 -32.91 -23.32
N ARG A 193 -25.07 -32.55 -24.18
CA ARG A 193 -24.89 -31.89 -25.47
C ARG A 193 -25.69 -30.59 -25.53
N THR A 194 -25.39 -29.78 -26.53
CA THR A 194 -26.17 -28.56 -26.80
C THR A 194 -27.65 -28.92 -27.04
N GLY A 195 -28.54 -28.30 -26.26
CA GLY A 195 -29.98 -28.52 -26.32
C GLY A 195 -30.53 -29.47 -25.24
N ASP A 196 -29.67 -30.15 -24.48
CA ASP A 196 -30.11 -30.94 -23.34
C ASP A 196 -30.59 -30.05 -22.19
N VAL A 197 -31.57 -30.53 -21.43
CA VAL A 197 -32.12 -29.85 -20.26
C VAL A 197 -31.53 -30.45 -18.99
N LEU A 198 -31.04 -29.58 -18.10
CA LEU A 198 -30.46 -29.95 -16.80
C LEU A 198 -31.34 -29.41 -15.68
N ASP A 199 -31.89 -30.32 -14.87
CA ASP A 199 -32.59 -29.96 -13.64
C ASP A 199 -31.60 -29.85 -12.47
N LEU A 200 -31.45 -28.63 -11.95
CA LEU A 200 -30.50 -28.30 -10.89
C LEU A 200 -31.23 -27.85 -9.64
N VAL A 201 -30.78 -28.33 -8.48
CA VAL A 201 -31.36 -27.99 -7.18
C VAL A 201 -30.27 -27.45 -6.26
N GLY A 202 -30.60 -26.41 -5.50
CA GLY A 202 -29.71 -25.85 -4.48
C GLY A 202 -29.52 -26.83 -3.34
N ARG A 203 -28.27 -27.11 -2.95
CA ARG A 203 -27.97 -28.01 -1.81
C ARG A 203 -28.58 -27.52 -0.49
N LEU A 204 -28.73 -26.20 -0.35
CA LEU A 204 -29.28 -25.54 0.84
C LEU A 204 -30.77 -25.19 0.69
N ASP A 205 -31.38 -25.51 -0.45
CA ASP A 205 -32.78 -25.16 -0.69
C ASP A 205 -33.68 -26.24 -0.07
N SER A 206 -34.30 -25.93 1.06
CA SER A 206 -35.12 -26.87 1.85
C SER A 206 -36.60 -26.85 1.45
N SER A 207 -36.96 -26.22 0.34
CA SER A 207 -38.33 -26.21 -0.19
C SER A 207 -38.54 -27.36 -1.18
N VAL A 208 -38.54 -28.58 -0.65
CA VAL A 208 -39.16 -29.76 -1.29
C VAL A 208 -40.04 -30.44 -0.25
#